data_AF-A0A7V4KHH3-F1
#
_entry.id   AF-A0A7V4KHH3-F1
#
_cell.length_a   1.000
_cell.length_b   1.000
_cell.length_c   1.000
_cell.angle_alpha   90.00
_cell.angle_beta   90.00
_cell.angle_gamma   90.00
#
_symmetry.space_group_name_H-M   'P 1'
#
loop_
_entity.id
_entity.type
_entity.pdbx_description
1 polymer ?
#
loop_
_entity_poly.entity_id
_entity_poly.type
_entity_poly.pdbx_seq_one_letter_code
_entity_poly.pdbx_strand_id
1 'polypeptide(L)'
;MLITSIIKFFVLNIFFFLSFLFPSLLKIYFIDVGQRDSAFIITPNNYTVLIDAGDLDEFHDYGKDVYSFITKQLKINKIDVVLMSHPHKDHIGGMIYILSNMKVEKFYDPGFPYPSSTYFRVLELVNEKK
;
A
#
# COMPACT_ATOMS: atom_id res chain seq x y z
N MET A 1 -18.92 -4.88 46.35
CA MET A 1 -17.96 -5.89 45.85
C MET A 1 -18.57 -6.88 44.85
N LEU A 2 -19.72 -7.52 45.15
CA LEU A 2 -20.31 -8.51 44.24
C LEU A 2 -20.92 -7.88 42.97
N ILE A 3 -21.79 -6.88 43.11
CA ILE A 3 -22.43 -6.18 41.98
C ILE A 3 -21.38 -5.57 41.02
N THR A 4 -20.35 -4.93 41.59
CA THR A 4 -19.23 -4.37 40.83
C THR A 4 -18.44 -5.43 40.06
N SER A 5 -18.35 -6.66 40.59
CA SER A 5 -17.65 -7.76 39.92
C SER A 5 -18.49 -8.37 38.79
N ILE A 6 -19.82 -8.45 38.98
CA ILE A 6 -20.76 -8.90 37.95
C ILE A 6 -20.76 -7.92 36.77
N ILE A 7 -20.82 -6.62 37.02
CA ILE A 7 -20.77 -5.60 35.96
C ILE A 7 -19.45 -5.70 35.17
N LYS A 8 -18.31 -5.84 35.86
CA LYS A 8 -17.02 -6.03 35.20
C LYS A 8 -16.98 -7.29 34.32
N PHE A 9 -17.56 -8.39 34.78
CA PHE A 9 -17.66 -9.62 34.00
C PHE A 9 -18.46 -9.41 32.72
N PHE A 10 -19.64 -8.77 32.78
CA PHE A 10 -20.45 -8.50 31.60
C PHE A 10 -19.77 -7.51 30.64
N VAL A 11 -19.13 -6.45 31.15
CA VAL A 11 -18.37 -5.50 30.32
C VAL A 11 -17.22 -6.21 29.59
N LEU A 12 -16.46 -7.07 30.29
CA LEU A 12 -15.36 -7.82 29.68
C LEU A 12 -15.85 -8.79 28.60
N ASN A 13 -16.96 -9.49 28.85
CA ASN A 13 -17.57 -10.39 27.87
C ASN A 13 -18.13 -9.63 26.67
N ILE A 14 -18.70 -8.44 26.87
CA ILE A 14 -19.17 -7.57 25.78
C ILE A 14 -17.99 -7.11 24.92
N PHE A 15 -16.89 -6.64 25.51
CA PHE A 15 -15.69 -6.26 24.75
C PHE A 15 -15.08 -7.44 24.00
N PHE A 16 -15.03 -8.62 24.62
CA PHE A 16 -14.57 -9.84 23.97
C PHE A 16 -15.47 -10.21 22.78
N PHE A 17 -16.80 -10.20 22.95
CA PHE A 17 -17.74 -10.53 21.88
C PHE A 17 -17.73 -9.48 20.75
N LEU A 18 -17.60 -8.19 21.08
CA LEU A 18 -17.43 -7.10 20.11
C LEU A 18 -16.20 -7.29 19.23
N SER A 19 -15.13 -7.89 19.74
CA SER A 19 -13.93 -8.17 18.93
C SER A 19 -14.19 -9.20 17.81
N PHE A 20 -15.18 -10.09 17.97
CA PHE A 20 -15.61 -11.03 16.93
C PHE A 20 -16.61 -10.43 15.93
N LEU A 21 -17.28 -9.32 16.27
CA LEU A 21 -18.27 -8.69 15.41
C LEU A 21 -17.65 -7.86 14.27
N PHE A 22 -16.37 -7.51 14.37
CA PHE A 22 -15.66 -6.72 13.37
C PHE A 22 -14.43 -7.46 12.82
N PRO A 23 -14.61 -8.58 12.09
CA PRO A 23 -13.50 -9.25 11.46
C PRO A 23 -12.81 -8.28 10.49
N SER A 24 -11.48 -8.22 10.54
CA SER A 24 -10.71 -7.47 9.56
C SER A 24 -10.81 -8.17 8.20
N LEU A 25 -11.40 -7.47 7.23
CA LEU A 25 -11.57 -7.99 5.87
C LEU A 25 -10.36 -7.63 5.00
N LEU A 26 -10.13 -8.45 3.98
CA LEU A 26 -9.26 -8.07 2.87
C LEU A 26 -9.89 -6.86 2.16
N LYS A 27 -9.11 -5.80 1.99
CA LYS A 27 -9.50 -4.59 1.25
C LYS A 27 -8.62 -4.47 0.02
N ILE A 28 -9.23 -4.24 -1.12
CA ILE A 28 -8.54 -4.01 -2.39
C ILE A 28 -9.07 -2.69 -2.95
N TYR A 29 -8.17 -1.76 -3.22
CA TYR A 29 -8.46 -0.46 -3.78
C TYR A 29 -7.82 -0.38 -5.16
N PHE A 30 -8.63 -0.22 -6.19
CA PHE A 30 -8.15 0.15 -7.51
C PHE A 30 -8.11 1.68 -7.55
N ILE A 31 -6.89 2.22 -7.63
CA ILE A 31 -6.65 3.66 -7.58
C ILE A 31 -6.73 4.18 -9.01
N ASP A 32 -7.56 5.20 -9.23
CA ASP A 32 -7.63 5.86 -10.53
C ASP A 32 -6.31 6.54 -10.84
N VAL A 33 -5.60 6.01 -11.83
CA VAL A 33 -4.35 6.53 -12.37
C VAL A 33 -4.47 6.73 -13.90
N GLY A 34 -5.68 7.06 -14.37
CA GLY A 34 -6.01 7.15 -15.78
C GLY A 34 -6.25 5.77 -16.42
N GLN A 35 -5.77 5.56 -17.64
CA GLN A 35 -5.95 4.28 -18.39
C GLN A 35 -4.97 3.17 -17.94
N ARG A 36 -4.43 3.24 -16.72
CA ARG A 36 -3.29 2.45 -16.27
C ARG A 36 -3.63 1.69 -14.97
N ASP A 37 -2.71 0.87 -14.50
CA ASP A 37 -2.94 0.00 -13.34
C ASP A 37 -2.31 0.53 -12.05
N SER A 38 -3.10 0.48 -10.98
CA SER A 38 -2.62 0.67 -9.60
C SER A 38 -3.61 0.03 -8.63
N ALA A 39 -3.17 -0.99 -7.90
CA ALA A 39 -3.97 -1.64 -6.87
C ALA A 39 -3.28 -1.61 -5.50
N PHE A 40 -4.02 -1.18 -4.47
CA PHE A 40 -3.55 -1.18 -3.10
C PHE A 40 -4.34 -2.17 -2.25
N ILE A 41 -3.65 -3.10 -1.60
CA ILE A 41 -4.24 -4.20 -0.84
C ILE A 41 -3.91 -4.02 0.64
N ILE A 42 -4.92 -4.17 1.49
CA ILE A 42 -4.78 -4.30 2.94
C ILE A 42 -5.37 -5.65 3.34
N THR A 43 -4.50 -6.51 3.84
CA THR A 43 -4.88 -7.84 4.34
C THR A 43 -5.58 -7.75 5.72
N PRO A 44 -6.26 -8.83 6.16
CA PRO A 44 -6.84 -8.91 7.51
C PRO A 44 -5.86 -8.63 8.66
N ASN A 45 -4.57 -8.92 8.47
CA ASN A 45 -3.52 -8.65 9.47
C ASN A 45 -2.79 -7.31 9.25
N ASN A 46 -3.40 -6.38 8.50
CA ASN A 46 -2.86 -5.04 8.18
C ASN A 46 -1.55 -5.03 7.38
N TYR A 47 -1.20 -6.14 6.74
CA TYR A 47 -0.12 -6.18 5.75
C TYR A 47 -0.56 -5.46 4.48
N THR A 48 0.31 -4.59 3.97
CA THR A 48 0.01 -3.67 2.86
C THR A 48 0.81 -4.03 1.61
N VAL A 49 0.13 -4.06 0.46
CA VAL A 49 0.74 -4.32 -0.84
C VAL A 49 0.30 -3.27 -1.85
N LEU A 50 1.24 -2.63 -2.52
CA LEU A 50 0.99 -1.82 -3.71
C LEU A 50 1.41 -2.62 -4.94
N ILE A 51 0.52 -2.77 -5.92
CA ILE A 51 0.79 -3.37 -7.21
C ILE A 51 0.65 -2.27 -8.26
N ASP A 52 1.74 -1.96 -8.95
CA ASP A 52 1.84 -0.85 -9.90
C ASP A 52 1.46 0.53 -9.31
N ALA A 53 1.76 1.61 -10.04
CA ALA A 53 1.53 2.97 -9.56
C ALA A 53 1.24 3.98 -10.69
N GLY A 54 0.84 3.50 -11.88
CA GLY A 54 0.62 4.36 -13.04
C GLY A 54 1.90 5.00 -13.59
N ASP A 55 1.73 6.04 -14.42
CA ASP A 55 2.83 6.72 -15.12
C ASP A 55 3.36 7.95 -14.39
N LEU A 56 4.52 8.38 -14.85
CA LEU A 56 5.07 9.71 -14.66
C LEU A 56 5.30 10.30 -16.05
N ASP A 57 4.40 11.15 -16.52
CA ASP A 57 4.55 11.88 -17.78
C ASP A 57 4.88 13.36 -17.55
N GLU A 58 4.97 14.12 -18.64
CA GLU A 58 5.34 15.55 -18.60
C GLU A 58 4.30 16.40 -17.87
N PHE A 59 3.04 15.97 -17.87
CA PHE A 59 1.91 16.73 -17.35
C PHE A 59 1.51 16.29 -15.96
N HIS A 60 1.73 15.00 -15.62
CA HIS A 60 1.21 14.43 -14.38
C HIS A 60 2.05 13.27 -13.84
N ASP A 61 2.10 13.21 -12.51
CA ASP A 61 2.75 12.14 -11.74
C ASP A 61 1.67 11.40 -10.95
N TYR A 62 1.21 10.27 -11.48
CA TYR A 62 0.19 9.44 -10.83
C TYR A 62 0.66 8.87 -9.50
N GLY A 63 1.97 8.79 -9.26
CA GLY A 63 2.54 8.41 -7.98
C GLY A 63 2.15 9.37 -6.85
N LYS A 64 1.89 10.65 -7.15
CA LYS A 64 1.37 11.62 -6.17
C LYS A 64 -0.06 11.33 -5.77
N ASP A 65 -0.89 10.88 -6.70
CA ASP A 65 -2.29 10.53 -6.43
C ASP A 65 -2.36 9.26 -5.58
N VAL A 66 -1.59 8.23 -5.96
CA VAL A 66 -1.43 7.00 -5.18
C VAL A 66 -0.93 7.32 -3.76
N TYR A 67 0.11 8.14 -3.64
CA TYR A 67 0.64 8.57 -2.36
C TYR A 67 -0.41 9.33 -1.52
N SER A 68 -1.13 10.27 -2.14
CA SER A 68 -2.16 11.08 -1.49
C SER A 68 -3.33 10.21 -1.02
N PHE A 69 -3.75 9.24 -1.83
CA PHE A 69 -4.78 8.27 -1.47
C PHE A 69 -4.37 7.45 -0.23
N ILE A 70 -3.18 6.84 -0.26
CA ILE A 70 -2.67 5.99 0.83
C ILE A 70 -2.45 6.81 2.12
N THR A 71 -1.81 7.98 2.02
CA THR A 71 -1.46 8.78 3.22
C THR A 71 -2.62 9.61 3.76
N LYS A 72 -3.41 10.24 2.90
CA LYS A 72 -4.44 11.19 3.34
C LYS A 72 -5.78 10.51 3.57
N GLN A 73 -6.17 9.56 2.74
CA GLN A 73 -7.46 8.87 2.87
C GLN A 73 -7.34 7.65 3.78
N LEU A 74 -6.35 6.77 3.52
CA LEU A 74 -6.19 5.54 4.30
C LEU A 74 -5.36 5.71 5.59
N LYS A 75 -4.68 6.86 5.76
CA LYS A 75 -3.81 7.16 6.91
C LYS A 75 -2.67 6.15 7.11
N ILE A 76 -2.17 5.60 6.02
CA ILE A 76 -1.06 4.64 6.00
C ILE A 76 0.23 5.38 5.64
N ASN A 77 1.29 5.16 6.42
CA ASN A 77 2.58 5.84 6.27
C ASN A 77 3.73 4.92 5.81
N LYS A 78 3.46 3.63 5.65
CA LYS A 78 4.40 2.62 5.14
C LYS A 78 3.70 1.63 4.23
N ILE A 79 4.46 1.06 3.30
CA ILE A 79 4.02 -0.06 2.46
C ILE A 79 4.94 -1.24 2.77
N ASP A 80 4.36 -2.39 3.11
CA ASP A 80 5.16 -3.58 3.41
C ASP A 80 5.74 -4.19 2.11
N VAL A 81 4.97 -4.14 1.01
CA VAL A 81 5.41 -4.62 -0.30
C VAL A 81 4.99 -3.67 -1.43
N VAL A 82 5.94 -3.27 -2.26
CA VAL A 82 5.66 -2.76 -3.61
C VAL A 82 6.00 -3.87 -4.61
N LEU A 83 5.06 -4.20 -5.49
CA LEU A 83 5.20 -5.22 -6.51
C LEU A 83 5.04 -4.57 -7.89
N MET A 84 6.07 -4.73 -8.72
CA MET A 84 6.04 -4.36 -10.13
C MET A 84 5.48 -5.53 -10.94
N SER A 85 4.37 -5.33 -11.66
CA SER A 85 3.83 -6.39 -12.52
C SER A 85 4.74 -6.63 -13.72
N HIS A 86 5.16 -5.55 -14.38
CA HIS A 86 6.13 -5.52 -15.47
C HIS A 86 6.75 -4.12 -15.63
N PRO A 87 7.95 -4.00 -16.23
CA PRO A 87 8.76 -2.77 -16.16
C PRO A 87 8.39 -1.70 -17.20
N HIS A 88 7.14 -1.68 -17.68
CA HIS A 88 6.69 -0.62 -18.57
C HIS A 88 6.36 0.65 -17.79
N LYS A 89 6.68 1.80 -18.41
CA LYS A 89 6.59 3.13 -17.80
C LYS A 89 5.18 3.43 -17.26
N ASP A 90 4.16 2.96 -17.96
CA ASP A 90 2.75 3.10 -17.61
C ASP A 90 2.33 2.37 -16.34
N HIS A 91 3.16 1.45 -15.84
CA HIS A 91 2.95 0.73 -14.59
C HIS A 91 3.87 1.23 -13.46
N ILE A 92 5.09 1.65 -13.82
CA ILE A 92 6.17 1.90 -12.84
C ILE A 92 6.54 3.38 -12.69
N GLY A 93 6.03 4.27 -13.54
CA GLY A 93 6.38 5.68 -13.52
C GLY A 93 6.07 6.34 -12.18
N GLY A 94 4.87 6.12 -11.64
CA GLY A 94 4.47 6.63 -10.33
C GLY A 94 5.23 5.97 -9.15
N MET A 95 5.87 4.81 -9.35
CA MET A 95 6.66 4.17 -8.29
C MET A 95 7.85 5.04 -7.88
N ILE A 96 8.37 5.87 -8.79
CA ILE A 96 9.46 6.82 -8.49
C ILE A 96 9.06 7.74 -7.33
N TYR A 97 7.84 8.28 -7.36
CA TYR A 97 7.34 9.15 -6.29
C TYR A 97 7.10 8.38 -5.00
N ILE A 98 6.49 7.19 -5.09
CA ILE A 98 6.23 6.32 -3.93
C ILE A 98 7.52 5.94 -3.22
N LEU A 99 8.50 5.42 -3.95
CA LEU A 99 9.80 5.08 -3.39
C LEU A 99 10.47 6.33 -2.81
N SER A 100 10.47 7.47 -3.50
CA SER A 100 11.14 8.66 -2.96
C SER A 100 10.51 9.21 -1.66
N ASN A 101 9.19 9.06 -1.47
CA ASN A 101 8.46 9.78 -0.42
C ASN A 101 7.82 8.89 0.66
N MET A 102 7.81 7.58 0.49
CA MET A 102 7.17 6.64 1.42
C MET A 102 8.15 5.55 1.87
N LYS A 103 7.95 5.06 3.10
CA LYS A 103 8.69 3.89 3.58
C LYS A 103 8.16 2.64 2.89
N VAL A 104 9.05 1.89 2.24
CA VAL A 104 8.75 0.61 1.59
C VAL A 104 9.67 -0.46 2.17
N GLU A 105 9.12 -1.53 2.73
CA GLU A 105 9.93 -2.59 3.38
C GLU A 105 10.51 -3.59 2.36
N LYS A 106 9.74 -3.93 1.33
CA LYS A 106 10.16 -4.86 0.28
C LYS A 106 9.70 -4.38 -1.10
N PHE A 107 10.55 -4.63 -2.08
CA PHE A 107 10.26 -4.39 -3.49
C PHE A 107 10.42 -5.70 -4.27
N TYR A 108 9.43 -6.07 -5.08
CA TYR A 108 9.53 -7.22 -5.98
C TYR A 108 9.50 -6.77 -7.44
N ASP A 109 10.50 -7.24 -8.18
CA ASP A 109 10.71 -7.08 -9.60
C ASP A 109 10.43 -8.43 -10.29
N PRO A 110 9.76 -8.49 -11.45
CA PRO A 110 9.53 -9.73 -12.20
C PRO A 110 10.83 -10.41 -12.69
N GLY A 111 11.99 -9.75 -12.60
CA GLY A 111 13.30 -10.38 -12.74
C GLY A 111 13.79 -10.53 -14.18
N PHE A 112 13.15 -9.85 -15.13
CA PHE A 112 13.65 -9.74 -16.51
C PHE A 112 14.07 -8.30 -16.82
N PRO A 113 15.18 -8.10 -17.54
CA PRO A 113 15.68 -6.77 -17.82
C PRO A 113 14.77 -6.04 -18.82
N TYR A 114 14.61 -4.73 -18.62
CA TYR A 114 13.94 -3.87 -19.57
C TYR A 114 14.69 -2.53 -19.67
N PRO A 115 15.38 -2.25 -20.79
CA PRO A 115 16.29 -1.12 -20.89
C PRO A 115 15.53 0.20 -21.08
N SER A 116 14.96 0.72 -20.00
CA SER A 116 14.32 2.03 -19.96
C SER A 116 14.87 2.89 -18.82
N SER A 117 14.93 4.20 -19.05
CA SER A 117 15.35 5.17 -18.04
C SER A 117 14.48 5.09 -16.77
N THR A 118 13.17 4.89 -16.93
CA THR A 118 12.24 4.75 -15.81
C THR A 118 12.53 3.50 -14.98
N TYR A 119 12.74 2.36 -15.62
CA TYR A 119 13.07 1.12 -14.91
C TYR A 119 14.40 1.24 -14.15
N PHE A 120 15.45 1.78 -14.78
CA PHE A 120 16.73 2.00 -14.11
C PHE A 120 16.60 2.97 -12.92
N ARG A 121 15.81 4.03 -13.05
CA ARG A 121 15.55 4.96 -11.94
C ARG A 121 14.82 4.28 -10.78
N VAL A 122 13.86 3.39 -11.05
CA VAL A 122 13.18 2.60 -10.01
C VAL A 122 14.19 1.70 -9.29
N LEU A 123 15.03 0.97 -10.03
CA LEU A 123 16.05 0.10 -9.43
C LEU A 123 17.09 0.86 -8.60
N GLU A 124 17.49 2.04 -9.04
CA GLU A 124 18.38 2.93 -8.29
C GLU A 124 17.76 3.29 -6.93
N LEU A 125 16.51 3.79 -6.91
CA LEU A 125 15.79 4.15 -5.68
C LEU A 125 15.60 2.98 -4.72
N VAL A 126 15.40 1.76 -5.25
CA VAL A 126 15.30 0.54 -4.43
C VAL A 126 16.65 0.23 -3.78
N ASN A 127 17.77 0.42 -4.49
CA ASN A 127 19.10 0.14 -3.96
C ASN A 127 19.58 1.22 -2.97
N GLU A 128 19.18 2.48 -3.14
CA GLU A 128 19.47 3.57 -2.18
C GLU A 128 18.82 3.35 -0.81
N LYS A 129 17.77 2.53 -0.72
CA LYS A 129 17.02 2.25 0.51
C LYS A 129 17.45 0.99 1.26
N LYS A 130 18.38 0.22 0.71
CA LYS A 130 18.98 -0.94 1.40
C LYS A 130 19.93 -0.48 2.48
#